data_AF-G0MDP8-F1
#
_entry.id   AF-G0MDP8-F1
#
_cell.length_a   1.000
_cell.length_b   1.000
_cell.length_c   1.000
_cell.angle_alpha   90.00
_cell.angle_beta   90.00
_cell.angle_gamma   90.00
#
_symmetry.space_group_name_H-M   'P 1'
#
loop_
_entity.id
_entity.type
_entity.pdbx_description
1 polymer ?
#
loop_
_entity_poly.entity_id
_entity_poly.type
_entity_poly.pdbx_seq_one_letter_code
_entity_poly.pdbx_strand_id
1 'polypeptide(L)'
;MATPPTKPLSYDPLKRLLQYLDPNIRFKLARRCPSIRSMEKLIPLTIDTLKFDETAVTVNNTRYHLDLAVIYDVPNVMYEDVPNVVKFVTHDVDSYGELKDFSHVMKPGDIDLRRDAERRERDREREEARIRREEQRIHDEAFEARLELMGWEARRLQEQQEEDDSEETRNEIRELRMEHGRLRREHDRERRDRARRNRPRGNGRRVQTDTVYLNLVQMDETRMRHHREEARRIRPHDSDRMFLQQIDESNDPFYFEEMHYRGFTKLYKAVKYFNEKLFGGRTDVSVKKFVLEKHGIYRFPRNFKVKVCKEMEFAGTFDFERLNQVIAPDNYATTTVTINVKENDERNWEQHAIRTAKMLKIQDHTIGNTDFLQELQNKDVMFFQKNHTYPINDLIRHWRRNGKPVGTKYIIGHQHLKSVQKTLNSVKHTFKVERNQRRALVLSMRKWNTQLKVYWERVLPVREDSDFPYLLVLKVEDAS
;
A
#
# COMPACT_ATOMS: atom_id res chain seq x y z
N MET A 1 48.01 2.89 28.33
CA MET A 1 47.63 2.23 27.06
C MET A 1 47.26 3.31 26.05
N ALA A 2 48.05 3.45 24.99
CA ALA A 2 47.72 4.38 23.90
C ALA A 2 46.60 3.78 23.05
N THR A 3 45.50 4.51 22.86
CA THR A 3 44.47 4.17 21.90
C THR A 3 45.09 4.15 20.49
N PRO A 4 44.85 3.11 19.67
CA PRO A 4 45.39 3.09 18.31
C PRO A 4 44.79 4.25 17.51
N PRO A 5 45.58 4.94 16.67
CA PRO A 5 45.06 6.01 15.83
C PRO A 5 44.14 5.40 14.78
N THR A 6 42.82 5.56 14.97
CA THR A 6 41.81 5.26 13.96
C THR A 6 41.92 6.28 12.84
N LYS A 7 42.84 6.06 11.89
CA LYS A 7 42.84 6.83 10.64
C LYS A 7 41.48 6.58 9.94
N PRO A 8 40.64 7.59 9.73
CA PRO A 8 39.44 7.41 8.93
C PRO A 8 39.85 6.93 7.53
N LEU A 9 39.06 6.02 6.95
CA LEU A 9 39.28 5.55 5.58
C LEU A 9 39.48 6.76 4.64
N SER A 10 40.47 6.68 3.76
CA SER A 10 40.66 7.69 2.73
C SER A 10 39.47 7.71 1.76
N TYR A 11 39.35 8.81 1.00
CA TYR A 11 38.18 9.11 0.16
C TYR A 11 37.86 8.00 -0.86
N ASP A 12 38.87 7.47 -1.55
CA ASP A 12 38.66 6.51 -2.66
C ASP A 12 38.23 5.09 -2.21
N PRO A 13 38.86 4.46 -1.21
CA PRO A 13 38.39 3.18 -0.67
C PRO A 13 36.96 3.28 -0.11
N LEU A 14 36.66 4.36 0.62
CA LEU A 14 35.32 4.57 1.16
C LEU A 14 34.28 4.73 0.04
N LYS A 15 34.61 5.47 -1.03
CA LYS A 15 33.74 5.62 -2.20
C LYS A 15 33.44 4.27 -2.86
N ARG A 16 34.45 3.44 -3.09
CA ARG A 16 34.25 2.09 -3.66
C ARG A 16 33.40 1.21 -2.75
N LEU A 17 33.67 1.23 -1.45
CA LEU A 17 32.92 0.43 -0.48
C LEU A 17 31.44 0.84 -0.48
N LEU A 18 31.13 2.13 -0.40
CA LEU A 18 29.76 2.65 -0.44
C LEU A 18 29.04 2.32 -1.76
N GLN A 19 29.76 2.20 -2.88
CA GLN A 19 29.17 1.85 -4.18
C GLN A 19 28.59 0.44 -4.21
N TYR A 20 29.20 -0.52 -3.52
CA TYR A 20 28.79 -1.92 -3.52
C TYR A 20 27.97 -2.33 -2.28
N LEU A 21 27.79 -1.44 -1.31
CA LEU A 21 26.94 -1.69 -0.15
C LEU A 21 25.46 -1.64 -0.52
N ASP A 22 24.68 -2.50 0.16
CA ASP A 22 23.22 -2.44 0.11
C ASP A 22 22.71 -1.03 0.47
N PRO A 23 21.72 -0.48 -0.26
CA PRO A 23 21.12 0.83 0.00
C PRO A 23 20.75 1.07 1.47
N ASN A 24 20.19 0.07 2.16
CA ASN A 24 19.75 0.23 3.55
C ASN A 24 20.95 0.34 4.51
N ILE A 25 22.05 -0.34 4.23
CA ILE A 25 23.31 -0.18 4.98
C ILE A 25 23.87 1.22 4.74
N ARG A 26 23.87 1.70 3.50
CA ARG A 26 24.32 3.08 3.17
C ARG A 26 23.52 4.12 3.95
N PHE A 27 22.20 4.00 4.01
CA PHE A 27 21.35 4.91 4.77
C PHE A 27 21.66 4.87 6.27
N LYS A 28 21.85 3.68 6.85
CA LYS A 28 22.22 3.51 8.27
C LYS A 28 23.58 4.15 8.56
N LEU A 29 24.58 3.93 7.71
CA LEU A 29 25.92 4.51 7.84
C LEU A 29 25.87 6.04 7.73
N ALA A 30 25.21 6.58 6.70
CA ALA A 30 25.06 8.02 6.53
C ALA A 30 24.34 8.66 7.73
N ARG A 31 23.34 7.98 8.31
CA ARG A 31 22.65 8.47 9.51
C ARG A 31 23.59 8.52 10.73
N ARG A 32 24.32 7.44 11.02
CA ARG A 32 25.21 7.32 12.19
C ARG A 32 26.52 8.10 12.07
N CYS A 33 27.01 8.30 10.85
CA CYS A 33 28.27 8.99 10.57
C CYS A 33 28.01 10.22 9.67
N PRO A 34 27.73 11.40 10.24
CA PRO A 34 27.42 12.59 9.44
C PRO A 34 28.50 12.99 8.42
N SER A 35 29.78 12.68 8.71
CA SER A 35 30.93 12.98 7.85
C SER A 35 30.89 12.28 6.49
N ILE A 36 30.20 11.14 6.35
CA ILE A 36 30.13 10.40 5.09
C ILE A 36 28.91 10.77 4.23
N ARG A 37 27.94 11.51 4.78
CA ARG A 37 26.63 11.78 4.14
C ARG A 37 26.76 12.39 2.74
N SER A 38 27.63 13.41 2.61
CA SER A 38 27.80 14.11 1.33
C SER A 38 28.37 13.19 0.26
N MET A 39 29.38 12.39 0.60
CA MET A 39 29.96 11.41 -0.33
C MET A 39 28.94 10.32 -0.68
N GLU A 40 28.23 9.78 0.31
CA GLU A 40 27.24 8.73 0.12
C GLU A 40 26.13 9.18 -0.84
N LYS A 41 25.67 10.44 -0.76
CA LYS A 41 24.66 11.00 -1.68
C LYS A 41 25.16 11.22 -3.12
N LEU A 42 26.46 11.48 -3.31
CA LEU A 42 27.08 11.64 -4.63
C LEU A 42 27.24 10.31 -5.38
N ILE A 43 27.31 9.20 -4.64
CA ILE A 43 27.47 7.87 -5.24
C ILE A 43 26.11 7.41 -5.77
N PRO A 44 26.01 6.96 -7.04
CA PRO A 44 24.79 6.44 -7.63
C PRO A 44 24.11 5.41 -6.72
N LEU A 45 22.79 5.48 -6.63
CA LEU A 45 22.00 4.58 -5.81
C LEU A 45 21.27 3.58 -6.70
N THR A 46 21.66 2.31 -6.62
CA THR A 46 21.00 1.20 -7.33
C THR A 46 20.15 0.39 -6.35
N ILE A 47 18.86 0.26 -6.63
CA ILE A 47 17.88 -0.43 -5.79
C ILE A 47 17.22 -1.56 -6.59
N ASP A 48 17.03 -2.72 -5.99
CA ASP A 48 16.34 -3.83 -6.63
C ASP A 48 14.83 -3.61 -6.66
N THR A 49 14.24 -3.25 -5.53
CA THR A 49 12.80 -2.92 -5.45
C THR A 49 12.60 -1.65 -4.64
N LEU A 50 11.95 -0.64 -5.22
CA LEU A 50 11.53 0.57 -4.53
C LEU A 50 10.01 0.64 -4.56
N LYS A 51 9.37 0.60 -3.39
CA LYS A 51 7.91 0.71 -3.28
C LYS A 51 7.55 1.91 -2.43
N PHE A 52 6.56 2.67 -2.87
CA PHE A 52 5.96 3.72 -2.06
C PHE A 52 4.50 3.39 -1.73
N ASP A 53 4.17 3.57 -0.45
CA ASP A 53 2.82 3.56 0.11
C ASP A 53 2.53 4.96 0.70
N GLU A 54 1.34 5.17 1.24
CA GLU A 54 0.91 6.43 1.86
C GLU A 54 1.80 6.84 3.04
N THR A 55 2.19 5.87 3.88
CA THR A 55 2.93 6.08 5.15
C THR A 55 4.21 5.26 5.25
N ALA A 56 4.58 4.57 4.17
CA ALA A 56 5.75 3.71 4.15
C ALA A 56 6.54 3.82 2.85
N VAL A 57 7.83 3.53 2.93
CA VAL A 57 8.68 3.27 1.77
C VAL A 57 9.44 1.98 1.98
N THR A 58 9.46 1.14 0.96
CA THR A 58 10.18 -0.13 0.98
C THR A 58 11.36 -0.05 0.03
N VAL A 59 12.54 -0.34 0.53
CA VAL A 59 13.79 -0.37 -0.24
C VAL A 59 14.37 -1.78 -0.15
N ASN A 60 14.43 -2.45 -1.28
CA ASN A 60 14.69 -3.89 -1.40
C ASN A 60 13.70 -4.67 -0.52
N ASN A 61 14.21 -5.31 0.52
CA ASN A 61 13.45 -6.19 1.42
C ASN A 61 13.19 -5.52 2.77
N THR A 62 13.45 -4.23 2.88
CA THR A 62 13.30 -3.49 4.13
C THR A 62 12.21 -2.45 4.00
N ARG A 63 11.15 -2.60 4.80
CA ARG A 63 10.04 -1.64 4.88
C ARG A 63 10.32 -0.65 5.99
N TYR A 64 10.33 0.63 5.63
CA TYR A 64 10.36 1.74 6.58
C TYR A 64 8.94 2.24 6.74
N HIS A 65 8.35 2.00 7.90
CA HIS A 65 7.01 2.45 8.24
C HIS A 65 7.11 3.57 9.27
N LEU A 66 6.31 4.63 9.07
CA LEU A 66 6.21 5.72 10.01
C LEU A 66 4.86 5.66 10.69
N ASP A 67 4.89 5.56 12.01
CA ASP A 67 3.72 5.59 12.86
C ASP A 67 3.81 6.77 13.83
N LEU A 68 2.67 7.40 14.08
CA LEU A 68 2.51 8.34 15.19
C LEU A 68 2.17 7.54 16.44
N ALA A 69 2.90 7.73 17.53
CA ALA A 69 2.46 7.19 18.81
C ALA A 69 1.54 8.21 19.48
N VAL A 70 0.34 7.77 19.78
CA VAL A 70 -0.58 8.46 20.68
C VAL A 70 -0.44 7.81 22.05
N ILE A 71 0.08 8.59 22.99
CA ILE A 71 0.22 8.18 24.39
C ILE A 71 -1.00 8.69 25.13
N TYR A 72 -1.88 7.79 25.56
CA TYR A 72 -3.06 8.14 26.36
C TYR A 72 -2.68 8.27 27.84
N ASP A 73 -2.89 9.45 28.42
CA ASP A 73 -3.02 9.59 29.88
C ASP A 73 -4.25 8.80 30.29
N VAL A 74 -4.02 7.80 31.13
CA VAL A 74 -5.10 7.19 31.87
C VAL A 74 -5.40 8.15 33.03
N PRO A 75 -6.53 8.88 33.01
CA PRO A 75 -6.79 9.89 34.03
C PRO A 75 -7.05 9.18 35.33
N ASN A 76 -6.17 9.43 36.29
CA ASN A 76 -6.27 9.15 37.71
C ASN A 76 -7.00 7.86 38.07
N VAL A 77 -6.22 6.81 38.31
CA VAL A 77 -6.55 5.83 39.35
C VAL A 77 -5.47 5.98 40.42
N MET A 78 -5.61 6.99 41.28
CA MET A 78 -4.85 7.25 42.52
C MET A 78 -3.31 7.17 42.55
N TYR A 79 -2.60 6.85 41.48
CA TYR A 79 -1.14 6.61 41.50
C TYR A 79 -0.44 7.13 40.25
N GLU A 80 0.71 7.78 40.47
CA GLU A 80 1.55 8.43 39.45
C GLU A 80 2.39 7.44 38.61
N ASP A 81 2.44 6.15 38.96
CA ASP A 81 3.35 5.14 38.36
C ASP A 81 2.71 4.17 37.36
N VAL A 82 1.50 4.47 36.87
CA VAL A 82 0.84 3.64 35.85
C VAL A 82 1.52 3.82 34.48
N PRO A 83 1.99 2.75 33.81
CA PRO A 83 2.58 2.87 32.48
C PRO A 83 1.53 3.34 31.46
N ASN A 84 1.83 4.43 30.76
CA ASN A 84 0.97 4.98 29.72
C ASN A 84 0.65 3.95 28.62
N VAL A 85 -0.59 3.97 28.12
CA VAL A 85 -0.97 3.15 26.97
C VAL A 85 -0.46 3.83 25.69
N VAL A 86 0.55 3.24 25.06
CA VAL A 86 1.10 3.70 23.77
C VAL A 86 0.38 3.01 22.62
N LYS A 87 -0.21 3.78 21.72
CA LYS A 87 -0.87 3.27 20.50
C LYS A 87 -0.25 3.89 19.27
N PHE A 88 0.08 3.07 18.29
CA PHE A 88 0.57 3.53 16.99
C PHE A 88 -0.61 3.78 16.06
N VAL A 89 -0.66 4.96 15.46
CA VAL A 89 -1.69 5.38 14.51
C VAL A 89 -1.05 5.82 13.20
N THR A 90 -1.75 5.52 12.10
CA THR A 90 -1.34 5.87 10.73
C THR A 90 -2.00 7.17 10.23
N HIS A 91 -2.54 7.99 11.14
CA HIS A 91 -3.27 9.21 10.84
C HIS A 91 -2.69 10.40 11.59
N ASP A 92 -2.86 11.60 11.04
CA ASP A 92 -2.46 12.81 11.75
C ASP A 92 -3.29 12.97 13.02
N VAL A 93 -2.74 13.63 14.04
CA VAL A 93 -3.42 13.84 15.32
C VAL A 93 -3.42 15.33 15.62
N ASP A 94 -4.57 15.92 15.94
CA ASP A 94 -4.61 17.33 16.30
C ASP A 94 -4.17 17.59 17.74
N SER A 95 -4.16 18.87 18.16
CA SER A 95 -3.77 19.27 19.52
C SER A 95 -4.69 18.75 20.62
N TYR A 96 -5.80 18.11 20.27
CA TYR A 96 -6.74 17.49 21.20
C TYR A 96 -6.66 15.96 21.18
N GLY A 97 -5.79 15.36 20.35
CA GLY A 97 -5.70 13.91 20.25
C GLY A 97 -6.66 13.27 19.25
N GLU A 98 -7.45 14.07 18.51
CA GLU A 98 -8.36 13.55 17.49
C GLU A 98 -7.59 13.20 16.21
N LEU A 99 -7.93 12.08 15.57
CA LEU A 99 -7.36 11.71 14.29
C LEU A 99 -7.91 12.64 13.19
N LYS A 100 -7.01 13.13 12.33
CA LYS A 100 -7.31 14.02 11.20
C LYS A 100 -6.63 13.51 9.94
N ASP A 101 -7.16 13.97 8.81
CA ASP A 101 -6.53 13.79 7.50
C ASP A 101 -5.98 15.12 6.97
N PHE A 102 -4.67 15.36 7.13
CA PHE A 102 -3.96 16.44 6.40
C PHE A 102 -3.19 15.91 5.19
N SER A 103 -3.45 14.69 4.73
CA SER A 103 -2.80 14.10 3.56
C SER A 103 -3.02 14.89 2.28
N HIS A 104 -4.01 15.79 2.23
CA HIS A 104 -4.30 16.65 1.09
C HIS A 104 -3.32 17.83 0.93
N VAL A 105 -2.55 18.20 1.96
CA VAL A 105 -1.67 19.38 1.92
C VAL A 105 -0.44 19.11 1.07
N MET A 106 -0.29 19.78 -0.07
CA MET A 106 0.85 19.61 -0.98
C MET A 106 2.11 20.34 -0.51
N LYS A 107 3.28 19.74 -0.71
CA LYS A 107 4.61 20.34 -0.54
C LYS A 107 5.39 20.30 -1.86
N PRO A 108 6.42 21.15 -2.05
CA PRO A 108 7.26 21.11 -3.24
C PRO A 108 7.87 19.73 -3.47
N GLY A 109 7.70 19.16 -4.67
CA GLY A 109 8.13 17.79 -5.02
C GLY A 109 7.10 16.70 -4.76
N ASP A 110 5.98 17.01 -4.09
CA ASP A 110 4.89 16.04 -3.95
C ASP A 110 4.12 15.91 -5.28
N ILE A 111 3.66 14.69 -5.58
CA ILE A 111 2.89 14.39 -6.78
C ILE A 111 1.52 13.84 -6.37
N ASP A 112 0.45 14.54 -6.77
CA ASP A 112 -0.92 14.12 -6.51
C ASP A 112 -1.40 13.17 -7.61
N LEU A 113 -1.48 11.88 -7.29
CA LEU A 113 -1.96 10.82 -8.18
C LEU A 113 -3.35 10.32 -7.77
N ARG A 114 -4.11 11.12 -7.02
CA ARG A 114 -5.51 10.81 -6.68
C ARG A 114 -6.42 11.01 -7.89
N ARG A 115 -7.47 10.20 -7.98
CA ARG A 115 -8.52 10.23 -9.03
C ARG A 115 -9.27 11.57 -9.09
N ASP A 116 -10.11 11.75 -10.11
CA ASP A 116 -10.88 12.99 -10.37
C ASP A 116 -11.68 13.53 -9.19
N ALA A 117 -12.05 14.81 -9.27
CA ALA A 117 -12.63 15.60 -8.17
C ALA A 117 -13.86 14.94 -7.49
N GLU A 118 -14.77 14.35 -8.25
CA GLU A 118 -15.96 13.69 -7.69
C GLU A 118 -15.63 12.42 -6.88
N ARG A 119 -14.58 11.70 -7.28
CA ARG A 119 -14.09 10.54 -6.52
C ARG A 119 -13.31 10.99 -5.29
N ARG A 120 -12.61 12.13 -5.35
CA ARG A 120 -11.92 12.70 -4.18
C ARG A 120 -12.89 12.93 -3.03
N GLU A 121 -14.12 13.37 -3.30
CA GLU A 121 -15.11 13.59 -2.25
C GLU A 121 -15.58 12.27 -1.62
N ARG A 122 -15.91 11.26 -2.44
CA ARG A 122 -16.24 9.92 -1.94
C ARG A 122 -15.09 9.28 -1.17
N ASP A 123 -13.86 9.47 -1.63
CA ASP A 123 -12.66 8.96 -0.97
C ASP A 123 -12.43 9.67 0.37
N ARG A 124 -12.68 10.99 0.46
CA ARG A 124 -12.67 11.73 1.74
C ARG A 124 -13.72 11.20 2.71
N GLU A 125 -14.97 11.04 2.28
CA GLU A 125 -16.03 10.50 3.15
C GLU A 125 -15.68 9.08 3.66
N ARG A 126 -15.12 8.23 2.79
CA ARG A 126 -14.64 6.90 3.15
C ARG A 126 -13.48 6.96 4.14
N GLU A 127 -12.56 7.91 3.95
CA GLU A 127 -11.41 8.11 4.82
C GLU A 127 -11.82 8.64 6.19
N GLU A 128 -12.68 9.65 6.25
CA GLU A 128 -13.26 10.14 7.50
C GLU A 128 -14.00 9.03 8.25
N ALA A 129 -14.72 8.16 7.54
CA ALA A 129 -15.35 7.00 8.15
C ALA A 129 -14.34 5.95 8.64
N ARG A 130 -13.21 5.78 7.94
CA ARG A 130 -12.10 4.92 8.38
C ARG A 130 -11.47 5.47 9.65
N ILE A 131 -11.15 6.76 9.66
CA ILE A 131 -10.66 7.50 10.83
C ILE A 131 -11.58 7.30 12.02
N ARG A 132 -12.89 7.55 11.86
CA ARG A 132 -13.88 7.38 12.94
C ARG A 132 -13.92 5.96 13.50
N ARG A 133 -13.81 4.93 12.64
CA ARG A 133 -13.75 3.53 13.10
C ARG A 133 -12.47 3.25 13.89
N GLU A 134 -11.37 3.82 13.44
CA GLU A 134 -10.06 3.64 14.05
C GLU A 134 -9.97 4.34 15.41
N GLU A 135 -10.45 5.58 15.51
CA GLU A 135 -10.60 6.30 16.79
C GLU A 135 -11.41 5.46 17.80
N GLN A 136 -12.53 4.89 17.35
CA GLN A 136 -13.36 4.04 18.19
C GLN A 136 -12.64 2.77 18.62
N ARG A 137 -11.90 2.11 17.72
CA ARG A 137 -11.11 0.91 18.02
C ARG A 137 -10.06 1.22 19.07
N ILE A 138 -9.32 2.31 18.89
CA ILE A 138 -8.27 2.73 19.82
C ILE A 138 -8.86 3.07 21.19
N HIS A 139 -9.98 3.79 21.23
CA HIS A 139 -10.69 4.10 22.47
C HIS A 139 -11.13 2.83 23.21
N ASP A 140 -11.75 1.88 22.49
CA ASP A 140 -12.20 0.62 23.09
C ASP A 140 -11.02 -0.19 23.64
N GLU A 141 -9.90 -0.26 22.91
CA GLU A 141 -8.68 -0.94 23.37
C GLU A 141 -7.98 -0.25 24.55
N ALA A 142 -7.92 1.08 24.55
CA ALA A 142 -7.35 1.84 25.67
C ALA A 142 -8.18 1.67 26.94
N PHE A 143 -9.51 1.60 26.80
CA PHE A 143 -10.41 1.33 27.91
C PHE A 143 -10.22 -0.08 28.49
N GLU A 144 -10.10 -1.11 27.65
CA GLU A 144 -9.85 -2.48 28.10
C GLU A 144 -8.49 -2.60 28.80
N ALA A 145 -7.43 -1.99 28.25
CA ALA A 145 -6.12 -1.96 28.90
C ALA A 145 -6.18 -1.29 30.30
N ARG A 146 -6.97 -0.22 30.44
CA ARG A 146 -7.23 0.41 31.74
C ARG A 146 -7.93 -0.54 32.72
N LEU A 147 -8.94 -1.28 32.26
CA LEU A 147 -9.63 -2.28 33.10
C LEU A 147 -8.67 -3.38 33.56
N GLU A 148 -7.87 -3.92 32.65
CA GLU A 148 -6.89 -4.97 32.97
C GLU A 148 -5.88 -4.49 34.02
N LEU A 149 -5.38 -3.27 33.87
CA LEU A 149 -4.45 -2.67 34.82
C LEU A 149 -5.09 -2.44 36.20
N MET A 150 -6.30 -1.87 36.27
CA MET A 150 -7.02 -1.71 37.54
C MET A 150 -7.26 -3.08 38.21
N GLY A 151 -7.58 -4.10 37.42
CA GLY A 151 -7.72 -5.47 37.92
C GLY A 151 -6.40 -6.06 38.43
N TRP A 152 -5.27 -5.75 37.77
CA TRP A 152 -3.94 -6.15 38.22
C TRP A 152 -3.54 -5.46 39.52
N GLU A 153 -3.76 -4.15 39.63
CA GLU A 153 -3.45 -3.37 40.82
C GLU A 153 -4.24 -3.88 42.05
N ALA A 154 -5.53 -4.14 41.87
CA ALA A 154 -6.36 -4.72 42.93
C ALA A 154 -5.90 -6.12 43.38
N ARG A 155 -5.20 -6.89 42.52
CA ARG A 155 -4.57 -8.17 42.91
C ARG A 155 -3.26 -7.94 43.66
N ARG A 156 -2.42 -7.03 43.17
CA ARG A 156 -1.16 -6.64 43.82
C ARG A 156 -1.39 -6.15 45.25
N LEU A 157 -2.35 -5.24 45.46
CA LEU A 157 -2.68 -4.74 46.80
C LEU A 157 -3.26 -5.83 47.70
N GLN A 158 -4.02 -6.78 47.13
CA GLN A 158 -4.53 -7.91 47.90
C GLN A 158 -3.42 -8.85 48.38
N GLU A 159 -2.38 -9.07 47.55
CA GLU A 159 -1.18 -9.81 47.95
C GLU A 159 -0.40 -9.06 49.05
N GLN A 160 -0.30 -7.72 48.97
CA GLN A 160 0.32 -6.90 50.03
C GLN A 160 -0.52 -6.85 51.32
N GLN A 161 -1.84 -6.91 51.22
CA GLN A 161 -2.76 -6.97 52.37
C GLN A 161 -2.58 -8.25 53.20
N GLU A 162 -2.10 -9.34 52.59
CA GLU A 162 -1.76 -10.57 53.31
C GLU A 162 -0.52 -10.39 54.23
N GLU A 163 0.29 -9.33 54.00
CA GLU A 163 1.46 -8.96 54.80
C GLU A 163 1.20 -7.80 55.78
N ASP A 164 0.34 -6.82 55.44
CA ASP A 164 -0.07 -5.68 56.29
C ASP A 164 -1.58 -5.39 56.16
N ASP A 165 -2.36 -5.86 57.12
CA ASP A 165 -3.84 -5.93 57.07
C ASP A 165 -4.51 -4.66 57.61
N SER A 166 -4.13 -3.51 57.06
CA SER A 166 -4.69 -2.21 57.44
C SER A 166 -6.12 -2.01 56.88
N GLU A 167 -6.94 -1.25 57.62
CA GLU A 167 -8.30 -0.87 57.17
C GLU A 167 -8.27 0.01 55.92
N GLU A 168 -7.20 0.79 55.74
CA GLU A 168 -6.96 1.66 54.59
C GLU A 168 -6.75 0.83 53.32
N THR A 169 -5.85 -0.16 53.35
CA THR A 169 -5.60 -1.09 52.23
C THR A 169 -6.87 -1.86 51.83
N ARG A 170 -7.67 -2.29 52.83
CA ARG A 170 -8.95 -2.99 52.59
C ARG A 170 -9.98 -2.11 51.89
N ASN A 171 -10.11 -0.85 52.30
CA ASN A 171 -11.03 0.10 51.70
C ASN A 171 -10.62 0.43 50.26
N GLU A 172 -9.32 0.58 50.02
CA GLU A 172 -8.78 0.85 48.69
C GLU A 172 -9.03 -0.30 47.70
N ILE A 173 -8.74 -1.55 48.08
CA ILE A 173 -9.04 -2.74 47.26
C ILE A 173 -10.53 -2.82 46.94
N ARG A 174 -11.39 -2.50 47.93
CA ARG A 174 -12.85 -2.52 47.77
C ARG A 174 -13.32 -1.45 46.77
N GLU A 175 -12.78 -0.24 46.86
CA GLU A 175 -13.10 0.85 45.94
C GLU A 175 -12.66 0.53 44.51
N LEU A 176 -11.43 0.05 44.31
CA LEU A 176 -10.91 -0.37 43.00
C LEU A 176 -11.77 -1.44 42.34
N ARG A 177 -12.21 -2.46 43.10
CA ARG A 177 -13.09 -3.52 42.58
C ARG A 177 -14.48 -3.01 42.20
N MET A 178 -15.04 -2.12 43.02
CA MET A 178 -16.35 -1.51 42.77
C MET A 178 -16.31 -0.63 41.52
N GLU A 179 -15.27 0.19 41.38
CA GLU A 179 -15.08 1.05 40.21
C GLU A 179 -14.80 0.23 38.94
N HIS A 180 -13.90 -0.75 39.00
CA HIS A 180 -13.64 -1.68 37.88
C HIS A 180 -14.94 -2.36 37.40
N GLY A 181 -15.75 -2.86 38.33
CA GLY A 181 -17.05 -3.47 38.02
C GLY A 181 -18.08 -2.48 37.48
N ARG A 182 -18.05 -1.20 37.90
CA ARG A 182 -18.92 -0.14 37.39
C ARG A 182 -18.55 0.21 35.95
N LEU A 183 -17.27 0.48 35.70
CA LEU A 183 -16.72 0.86 34.40
C LEU A 183 -16.93 -0.24 33.34
N ARG A 184 -16.67 -1.50 33.69
CA ARG A 184 -16.90 -2.62 32.77
C ARG A 184 -18.37 -2.73 32.33
N ARG A 185 -19.31 -2.53 33.25
CA ARG A 185 -20.74 -2.56 32.94
C ARG A 185 -21.17 -1.40 32.06
N GLU A 186 -20.58 -0.22 32.25
CA GLU A 186 -20.83 0.97 31.44
C GLU A 186 -20.37 0.76 29.99
N HIS A 187 -19.13 0.32 29.80
CA HIS A 187 -18.56 0.04 28.47
C HIS A 187 -19.28 -1.09 27.72
N ASP A 188 -19.63 -2.19 28.40
CA ASP A 188 -20.40 -3.28 27.80
C ASP A 188 -21.80 -2.83 27.35
N ARG A 189 -22.42 -1.86 28.05
CA ARG A 189 -23.72 -1.29 27.64
C ARG A 189 -23.54 -0.46 26.37
N GLU A 190 -22.54 0.41 26.34
CA GLU A 190 -22.25 1.23 25.16
C GLU A 190 -21.94 0.40 23.92
N ARG A 191 -21.06 -0.62 24.04
CA ARG A 191 -20.74 -1.53 22.93
C ARG A 191 -21.98 -2.22 22.38
N ARG A 192 -22.89 -2.67 23.27
CA ARG A 192 -24.16 -3.29 22.88
C ARG A 192 -25.09 -2.32 22.18
N ASP A 193 -25.21 -1.10 22.68
CA ASP A 193 -26.06 -0.09 22.06
C ASP A 193 -25.51 0.37 20.70
N ARG A 194 -24.17 0.46 20.56
CA ARG A 194 -23.50 0.68 19.26
C ARG A 194 -23.78 -0.45 18.28
N ALA A 195 -23.62 -1.71 18.70
CA ALA A 195 -23.87 -2.89 17.85
C ALA A 195 -25.33 -2.99 17.40
N ARG A 196 -26.29 -2.60 18.26
CA ARG A 196 -27.72 -2.56 17.91
C ARG A 196 -28.03 -1.49 16.87
N ARG A 197 -27.38 -0.32 16.94
CA ARG A 197 -27.57 0.80 16.01
C ARG A 197 -26.92 0.55 14.64
N ASN A 198 -25.81 -0.20 14.60
CA ASN A 198 -25.10 -0.56 13.36
C ASN A 198 -25.65 -1.82 12.65
N ARG A 199 -26.70 -2.46 13.19
CA ARG A 199 -27.35 -3.59 12.49
C ARG A 199 -28.05 -3.07 11.22
N PRO A 200 -27.76 -3.65 10.03
CA PRO A 200 -28.47 -3.30 8.82
C PRO A 200 -29.97 -3.59 8.99
N ARG A 201 -30.82 -2.59 8.76
CA ARG A 201 -32.28 -2.78 8.73
C ARG A 201 -32.68 -3.48 7.43
N GLY A 202 -33.09 -4.75 7.52
CA GLY A 202 -34.03 -5.38 6.60
C GLY A 202 -33.47 -6.07 5.35
N ASN A 203 -34.07 -7.22 5.06
CA ASN A 203 -33.73 -8.22 4.03
C ASN A 203 -33.72 -7.73 2.57
N GLY A 204 -32.90 -8.40 1.75
CA GLY A 204 -33.35 -8.79 0.41
C GLY A 204 -32.83 -7.99 -0.79
N ARG A 205 -31.53 -7.70 -0.83
CA ARG A 205 -30.64 -7.65 -2.01
C ARG A 205 -29.34 -7.00 -1.54
N ARG A 206 -28.19 -7.46 -2.04
CA ARG A 206 -26.90 -6.76 -1.90
C ARG A 206 -27.02 -5.40 -2.61
N VAL A 207 -27.68 -4.43 -1.97
CA VAL A 207 -27.58 -3.02 -2.34
C VAL A 207 -26.22 -2.58 -1.83
N GLN A 208 -25.44 -2.04 -2.75
CA GLN A 208 -24.06 -1.64 -2.60
C GLN A 208 -23.84 -0.76 -1.36
N THR A 209 -22.59 -0.80 -0.94
CA THR A 209 -21.84 -0.03 0.05
C THR A 209 -22.03 1.50 0.03
N ASP A 210 -23.18 2.04 -0.34
CA ASP A 210 -23.41 3.49 -0.37
C ASP A 210 -24.51 3.90 0.63
N THR A 211 -25.51 3.05 0.90
CA THR A 211 -26.63 3.38 1.82
C THR A 211 -26.27 3.28 3.31
N VAL A 212 -25.32 2.41 3.68
CA VAL A 212 -24.80 2.32 5.07
C VAL A 212 -23.90 3.51 5.40
N TYR A 213 -23.27 4.11 4.39
CA TYR A 213 -22.27 5.18 4.54
C TYR A 213 -22.94 6.53 4.79
N LEU A 214 -24.07 6.81 4.13
CA LEU A 214 -24.89 8.01 4.37
C LEU A 214 -25.47 8.09 5.79
N ASN A 215 -25.80 6.95 6.42
CA ASN A 215 -26.38 6.94 7.77
C ASN A 215 -25.36 7.23 8.89
N LEU A 216 -24.06 6.98 8.66
CA LEU A 216 -22.98 7.35 9.59
C LEU A 216 -22.63 8.84 9.52
N VAL A 217 -22.89 9.48 8.37
CA VAL A 217 -22.71 10.94 8.17
C VAL A 217 -23.83 11.74 8.84
N GLN A 218 -24.99 11.13 9.10
CA GLN A 218 -26.12 11.74 9.82
C GLN A 218 -26.09 11.57 11.35
N MET A 219 -24.92 11.29 11.95
CA MET A 219 -24.79 11.35 13.41
C MET A 219 -24.75 12.81 13.89
N ASP A 220 -25.81 13.20 14.59
CA ASP A 220 -26.08 14.51 15.21
C ASP A 220 -24.88 15.10 16.00
N GLU A 221 -24.61 16.40 15.83
CA GLU A 221 -23.55 17.18 16.50
C GLU A 221 -23.57 17.06 18.04
N THR A 222 -24.75 16.85 18.63
CA THR A 222 -24.90 16.62 20.08
C THR A 222 -24.28 15.29 20.54
N ARG A 223 -24.23 14.27 19.68
CA ARG A 223 -23.59 12.98 19.97
C ARG A 223 -22.08 13.02 19.80
N MET A 224 -21.60 13.78 18.81
CA MET A 224 -20.18 14.13 18.68
C MET A 224 -19.71 14.90 19.91
N ARG A 225 -20.55 15.75 20.53
CA ARG A 225 -20.23 16.40 21.81
C ARG A 225 -20.06 15.40 22.96
N HIS A 226 -20.94 14.40 23.10
CA HIS A 226 -20.81 13.41 24.17
C HIS A 226 -19.56 12.53 24.02
N HIS A 227 -19.28 12.04 22.81
CA HIS A 227 -18.03 11.31 22.55
C HIS A 227 -16.78 12.20 22.71
N ARG A 228 -16.85 13.48 22.32
CA ARG A 228 -15.80 14.47 22.63
C ARG A 228 -15.65 14.71 24.12
N GLU A 229 -16.73 14.67 24.90
CA GLU A 229 -16.71 14.83 26.36
C GLU A 229 -16.15 13.59 27.09
N GLU A 230 -16.38 12.39 26.57
CA GLU A 230 -15.72 11.16 27.04
C GLU A 230 -14.24 11.08 26.62
N ALA A 231 -13.91 11.43 25.37
CA ALA A 231 -12.53 11.54 24.91
C ALA A 231 -11.75 12.64 25.65
N ARG A 232 -12.42 13.71 26.11
CA ARG A 232 -11.83 14.71 27.02
C ARG A 232 -11.44 14.14 28.38
N ARG A 233 -12.04 13.01 28.80
CA ARG A 233 -11.60 12.32 30.02
C ARG A 233 -10.28 11.63 29.73
N ILE A 234 -10.16 10.76 28.73
CA ILE A 234 -8.93 10.03 28.36
C ILE A 234 -8.08 10.88 27.40
N ARG A 235 -7.30 11.85 27.92
CA ARG A 235 -6.48 12.72 27.06
C ARG A 235 -5.20 12.02 26.60
N PRO A 236 -4.74 12.22 25.37
CA PRO A 236 -3.35 11.98 25.05
C PRO A 236 -2.43 13.01 25.72
N HIS A 237 -1.41 12.58 26.47
CA HIS A 237 -0.43 13.49 27.10
C HIS A 237 0.62 13.98 26.10
N ASP A 238 1.07 13.04 25.27
CA ASP A 238 2.22 13.16 24.39
C ASP A 238 1.83 12.57 23.02
N SER A 239 1.17 13.36 22.17
CA SER A 239 0.86 12.99 20.78
C SER A 239 1.92 13.45 19.78
N ASP A 240 3.00 14.06 20.25
CA ASP A 240 4.08 14.65 19.43
C ASP A 240 5.24 13.67 19.14
N ARG A 241 5.11 12.40 19.53
CA ARG A 241 6.17 11.40 19.37
C ARG A 241 5.94 10.54 18.13
N MET A 242 6.85 10.66 17.17
CA MET A 242 6.85 9.83 15.97
C MET A 242 7.88 8.72 16.07
N PHE A 243 7.51 7.53 15.60
CA PHE A 243 8.38 6.38 15.60
C PHE A 243 8.64 5.93 14.16
N LEU A 244 9.92 5.76 13.85
CA LEU A 244 10.33 5.05 12.64
C LEU A 244 10.47 3.57 13.00
N GLN A 245 9.63 2.74 12.40
CA GLN A 245 9.72 1.29 12.51
C GLN A 245 10.39 0.73 11.26
N GLN A 246 11.48 -0.01 11.46
CA GLN A 246 12.03 -0.85 10.41
C GLN A 246 11.45 -2.25 10.57
N ILE A 247 10.75 -2.69 9.54
CA ILE A 247 10.06 -3.98 9.49
C ILE A 247 10.76 -4.84 8.44
N ASP A 248 11.05 -6.09 8.80
CA ASP A 248 11.64 -7.06 7.88
C ASP A 248 10.55 -7.87 7.16
N GLU A 249 10.96 -8.94 6.49
CA GLU A 249 10.05 -9.79 5.72
C GLU A 249 9.08 -10.61 6.58
N SER A 250 9.36 -10.85 7.88
CA SER A 250 8.41 -11.53 8.79
C SER A 250 7.29 -10.59 9.26
N ASN A 251 7.37 -9.32 8.85
CA ASN A 251 6.49 -8.25 9.30
C ASN A 251 6.65 -7.95 10.81
N ASP A 252 7.74 -8.43 11.43
CA ASP A 252 8.10 -8.11 12.79
C ASP A 252 8.98 -6.85 12.83
N PRO A 253 8.69 -5.92 13.75
CA PRO A 253 9.52 -4.74 13.91
C PRO A 253 10.81 -5.12 14.64
N PHE A 254 11.95 -4.98 13.96
CA PHE A 254 13.27 -5.32 14.52
C PHE A 254 14.11 -4.08 14.89
N TYR A 255 13.61 -2.89 14.55
CA TYR A 255 14.25 -1.62 14.92
C TYR A 255 13.19 -0.54 15.14
N PHE A 256 13.27 0.10 16.31
CA PHE A 256 12.44 1.22 16.72
C PHE A 256 13.32 2.44 17.00
N GLU A 257 12.98 3.58 16.40
CA GLU A 257 13.63 4.86 16.72
C GLU A 257 12.58 5.92 16.97
N GLU A 258 12.62 6.51 18.17
CA GLU A 258 11.87 7.72 18.48
C GLU A 258 12.50 8.88 17.70
N MET A 259 11.73 9.48 16.80
CA MET A 259 12.11 10.68 16.09
C MET A 259 11.57 11.89 16.85
N HIS A 260 12.40 12.45 17.74
CA HIS A 260 12.13 13.75 18.37
C HIS A 260 12.21 14.86 17.32
N TYR A 261 11.07 15.24 16.76
CA TYR A 261 10.99 16.37 15.84
C TYR A 261 9.94 17.35 16.35
N ARG A 262 10.39 18.51 16.81
CA ARG A 262 9.52 19.58 17.33
C ARG A 262 8.57 20.05 16.23
N GLY A 263 7.26 19.85 16.41
CA GLY A 263 6.21 20.38 15.54
C GLY A 263 5.59 19.42 14.53
N PHE A 264 5.65 18.10 14.75
CA PHE A 264 4.93 17.11 13.94
C PHE A 264 3.68 16.57 14.63
N THR A 265 2.57 17.29 14.46
CA THR A 265 1.21 16.72 14.57
C THR A 265 0.74 16.05 13.28
N LYS A 266 1.61 15.96 12.25
CA LYS A 266 1.23 15.57 10.89
C LYS A 266 2.21 14.59 10.22
N LEU A 267 1.81 13.33 10.13
CA LEU A 267 2.47 12.19 9.50
C LEU A 267 3.00 12.50 8.09
N TYR A 268 2.23 13.20 7.26
CA TYR A 268 2.67 13.50 5.89
C TYR A 268 3.96 14.33 5.85
N LYS A 269 4.19 15.20 6.85
CA LYS A 269 5.43 15.99 6.93
C LYS A 269 6.63 15.12 7.28
N ALA A 270 6.42 14.10 8.11
CA ALA A 270 7.47 13.17 8.49
C ALA A 270 7.78 12.17 7.37
N VAL A 271 6.78 11.66 6.66
CA VAL A 271 6.99 10.85 5.44
C VAL A 271 7.79 11.65 4.43
N LYS A 272 7.44 12.93 4.22
CA LYS A 272 8.21 13.85 3.36
C LYS A 272 9.65 14.02 3.85
N TYR A 273 9.84 14.35 5.13
CA TYR A 273 11.17 14.51 5.73
C TYR A 273 12.02 13.25 5.58
N PHE A 274 11.42 12.08 5.81
CA PHE A 274 12.08 10.80 5.71
C PHE A 274 12.52 10.49 4.27
N ASN A 275 11.63 10.67 3.28
CA ASN A 275 11.97 10.53 1.88
C ASN A 275 13.08 11.52 1.45
N GLU A 276 13.06 12.76 1.95
CA GLU A 276 14.14 13.74 1.74
C GLU A 276 15.49 13.30 2.34
N LYS A 277 15.47 12.58 3.47
CA LYS A 277 16.71 12.00 4.04
C LYS A 277 17.24 10.86 3.19
N LEU A 278 16.38 9.98 2.70
CA LEU A 278 16.78 8.81 1.92
C LEU A 278 17.26 9.19 0.51
N PHE A 279 16.46 9.97 -0.23
CA PHE A 279 16.70 10.22 -1.65
C PHE A 279 16.96 11.69 -2.01
N GLY A 280 16.71 12.63 -1.10
CA GLY A 280 16.92 14.05 -1.36
C GLY A 280 18.40 14.38 -1.64
N GLY A 281 18.66 15.21 -2.64
CA GLY A 281 20.01 15.60 -3.06
C GLY A 281 20.78 14.52 -3.84
N ARG A 282 20.14 13.40 -4.21
CA ARG A 282 20.71 12.44 -5.15
C ARG A 282 20.32 12.80 -6.58
N THR A 283 21.28 12.71 -7.49
CA THR A 283 21.06 12.98 -8.92
C THR A 283 20.94 11.71 -9.76
N ASP A 284 21.42 10.57 -9.25
CA ASP A 284 21.42 9.29 -9.95
C ASP A 284 20.82 8.19 -9.06
N VAL A 285 19.55 7.89 -9.30
CA VAL A 285 18.80 6.81 -8.65
C VAL A 285 18.26 5.87 -9.72
N SER A 286 18.74 4.63 -9.70
CA SER A 286 18.34 3.58 -10.62
C SER A 286 17.67 2.44 -9.86
N VAL A 287 16.52 1.99 -10.36
CA VAL A 287 15.69 0.98 -9.68
C VAL A 287 15.36 -0.14 -10.66
N LYS A 288 15.47 -1.42 -10.25
CA LYS A 288 15.01 -2.52 -11.10
C LYS A 288 13.48 -2.58 -11.13
N LYS A 289 12.82 -2.64 -9.97
CA LYS A 289 11.36 -2.67 -9.82
C LYS A 289 10.83 -1.45 -9.05
N PHE A 290 9.98 -0.63 -9.67
CA PHE A 290 9.34 0.52 -9.05
C PHE A 290 7.85 0.26 -8.83
N VAL A 291 7.33 0.45 -7.62
CA VAL A 291 5.94 0.11 -7.27
C VAL A 291 5.23 1.26 -6.58
N LEU A 292 4.02 1.57 -7.04
CA LEU A 292 3.06 2.45 -6.37
C LEU A 292 1.81 1.65 -6.00
N GLU A 293 1.61 1.40 -4.71
CA GLU A 293 0.60 0.44 -4.22
C GLU A 293 -0.81 1.03 -4.05
N LYS A 294 -0.98 2.36 -4.07
CA LYS A 294 -2.28 3.02 -3.85
C LYS A 294 -2.41 4.33 -4.63
N HIS A 295 -3.63 4.84 -4.74
CA HIS A 295 -3.86 6.21 -5.16
C HIS A 295 -3.60 7.15 -3.99
N GLY A 296 -2.89 8.25 -4.23
CA GLY A 296 -2.56 9.16 -3.14
C GLY A 296 -1.65 10.29 -3.57
N ILE A 297 -1.27 11.11 -2.59
CA ILE A 297 -0.21 12.10 -2.76
C ILE A 297 1.10 11.46 -2.35
N TYR A 298 1.97 11.25 -3.33
CA TYR A 298 3.29 10.68 -3.10
C TYR A 298 4.29 11.77 -2.71
N ARG A 299 4.91 11.58 -1.54
CA ARG A 299 5.79 12.56 -0.88
C ARG A 299 7.25 12.42 -1.35
N PHE A 300 7.49 12.55 -2.64
CA PHE A 300 8.85 12.45 -3.20
C PHE A 300 9.72 13.64 -2.81
N PRO A 301 11.05 13.51 -2.74
CA PRO A 301 11.93 14.65 -2.56
C PRO A 301 11.79 15.70 -3.66
N ARG A 302 12.18 16.93 -3.36
CA ARG A 302 12.21 17.98 -4.39
C ARG A 302 13.12 17.56 -5.56
N ASN A 303 12.61 17.68 -6.78
CA ASN A 303 13.29 17.31 -8.03
C ASN A 303 13.72 15.83 -8.09
N PHE A 304 13.06 14.95 -7.33
CA PHE A 304 13.35 13.52 -7.38
C PHE A 304 13.13 12.95 -8.78
N LYS A 305 14.17 12.29 -9.31
CA LYS A 305 14.13 11.58 -10.59
C LYS A 305 14.59 10.16 -10.38
N VAL A 306 13.95 9.21 -11.06
CA VAL A 306 14.28 7.80 -10.96
C VAL A 306 14.31 7.15 -12.35
N LYS A 307 15.35 6.35 -12.60
CA LYS A 307 15.46 5.52 -13.80
C LYS A 307 15.05 4.10 -13.46
N VAL A 308 14.02 3.58 -14.11
CA VAL A 308 13.51 2.22 -13.87
C VAL A 308 14.04 1.28 -14.96
N CYS A 309 14.81 0.27 -14.57
CA CYS A 309 15.53 -0.58 -15.52
C CYS A 309 14.78 -1.84 -15.95
N LYS A 310 13.75 -2.27 -15.22
CA LYS A 310 13.08 -3.56 -15.51
C LYS A 310 11.55 -3.48 -15.48
N GLU A 311 10.96 -3.09 -14.35
CA GLU A 311 9.51 -3.20 -14.15
C GLU A 311 8.95 -2.04 -13.33
N MET A 312 7.80 -1.53 -13.76
CA MET A 312 6.96 -0.59 -13.00
C MET A 312 5.63 -1.27 -12.70
N GLU A 313 5.13 -1.13 -11.47
CA GLU A 313 3.87 -1.73 -11.05
C GLU A 313 2.99 -0.68 -10.37
N PHE A 314 1.74 -0.58 -10.84
CA PHE A 314 0.80 0.45 -10.47
C PHE A 314 -0.53 -0.16 -10.05
N ALA A 315 -0.92 0.07 -8.80
CA ALA A 315 -2.20 -0.37 -8.27
C ALA A 315 -3.35 0.58 -8.67
N GLY A 316 -3.89 0.39 -9.87
CA GLY A 316 -5.05 1.13 -10.38
C GLY A 316 -4.69 2.17 -11.44
N THR A 317 -5.52 3.20 -11.55
CA THR A 317 -5.39 4.30 -12.53
C THR A 317 -4.47 5.40 -12.00
N PHE A 318 -3.45 5.76 -12.76
CA PHE A 318 -2.53 6.84 -12.42
C PHE A 318 -2.52 7.89 -13.52
N ASP A 319 -2.37 9.14 -13.13
CA ASP A 319 -2.05 10.24 -14.05
C ASP A 319 -0.55 10.15 -14.37
N PHE A 320 -0.22 9.49 -15.49
CA PHE A 320 1.17 9.31 -15.91
C PHE A 320 1.80 10.62 -16.35
N GLU A 321 1.02 11.62 -16.79
CA GLU A 321 1.55 12.95 -17.12
C GLU A 321 2.12 13.64 -15.88
N ARG A 322 1.44 13.52 -14.74
CA ARG A 322 2.00 13.97 -13.46
C ARG A 322 3.19 13.14 -13.03
N LEU A 323 3.16 11.83 -13.23
CA LEU A 323 4.27 10.93 -12.89
C LEU A 323 5.53 11.19 -13.73
N ASN A 324 5.39 11.80 -14.92
CA ASN A 324 6.52 12.23 -15.76
C ASN A 324 7.45 13.24 -15.07
N GLN A 325 6.98 13.89 -14.00
CA GLN A 325 7.82 14.73 -13.14
C GLN A 325 8.86 13.92 -12.36
N VAL A 326 8.68 12.61 -12.21
CA VAL A 326 9.57 11.70 -11.47
C VAL A 326 10.27 10.71 -12.40
N ILE A 327 9.54 10.16 -13.37
CA ILE A 327 10.05 9.18 -14.35
C ILE A 327 10.10 9.84 -15.72
N ALA A 328 11.20 9.70 -16.45
CA ALA A 328 11.28 10.27 -17.80
C ALA A 328 10.32 9.51 -18.77
N PRO A 329 9.58 10.19 -19.67
CA PRO A 329 8.62 9.53 -20.56
C PRO A 329 9.22 8.45 -21.47
N ASP A 330 10.46 8.63 -21.91
CA ASP A 330 11.20 7.66 -22.72
C ASP A 330 11.55 6.38 -21.96
N ASN A 331 11.58 6.44 -20.61
CA ASN A 331 11.85 5.27 -19.79
C ASN A 331 10.79 4.17 -20.01
N TYR A 332 9.52 4.52 -20.23
CA TYR A 332 8.44 3.55 -20.45
C TYR A 332 8.73 2.63 -21.64
N ALA A 333 9.32 3.14 -22.72
CA ALA A 333 9.63 2.39 -23.93
C ALA A 333 10.65 1.25 -23.74
N THR A 334 11.35 1.21 -22.61
CA THR A 334 12.35 0.18 -22.29
C THR A 334 11.94 -0.73 -21.14
N THR A 335 10.81 -0.47 -20.49
CA THR A 335 10.41 -1.07 -19.22
C THR A 335 9.10 -1.85 -19.35
N THR A 336 8.92 -2.89 -18.54
CA THR A 336 7.61 -3.53 -18.37
C THR A 336 6.74 -2.67 -17.48
N VAL A 337 5.53 -2.32 -17.93
CA VAL A 337 4.55 -1.56 -17.14
C VAL A 337 3.41 -2.51 -16.76
N THR A 338 3.19 -2.68 -15.47
CA THR A 338 2.10 -3.49 -14.90
C THR A 338 1.04 -2.59 -14.31
N ILE A 339 -0.21 -2.74 -14.78
CA ILE A 339 -1.37 -2.06 -14.21
C ILE A 339 -2.29 -3.09 -13.56
N ASN A 340 -2.61 -2.88 -12.29
CA ASN A 340 -3.58 -3.69 -11.57
C ASN A 340 -4.95 -3.00 -11.66
N VAL A 341 -5.80 -3.44 -12.58
CA VAL A 341 -7.10 -2.85 -12.85
C VAL A 341 -8.10 -3.35 -11.80
N LYS A 342 -8.34 -2.52 -10.78
CA LYS A 342 -9.42 -2.74 -9.79
C LYS A 342 -10.75 -2.12 -10.25
N GLU A 343 -10.69 -1.12 -11.13
CA GLU A 343 -11.85 -0.46 -11.74
C GLU A 343 -11.48 -0.02 -13.17
N ASN A 344 -12.38 -0.21 -14.14
CA ASN A 344 -12.14 0.13 -15.53
C ASN A 344 -12.25 1.65 -15.76
N ASP A 345 -11.14 2.30 -16.12
CA ASP A 345 -11.12 3.68 -16.59
C ASP A 345 -10.54 3.69 -18.00
N GLU A 346 -11.37 4.01 -18.99
CA GLU A 346 -11.01 3.96 -20.40
C GLU A 346 -9.87 4.93 -20.74
N ARG A 347 -9.73 6.03 -19.98
CA ARG A 347 -8.67 7.03 -20.18
C ARG A 347 -7.26 6.49 -19.95
N ASN A 348 -7.11 5.37 -19.22
CA ASN A 348 -5.80 4.76 -18.99
C ASN A 348 -5.14 4.30 -20.29
N TRP A 349 -5.93 3.79 -21.23
CA TRP A 349 -5.42 3.13 -22.44
C TRP A 349 -4.87 4.12 -23.46
N GLU A 350 -5.17 5.40 -23.30
CA GLU A 350 -4.71 6.47 -24.18
C GLU A 350 -3.38 7.09 -23.75
N GLN A 351 -2.99 6.91 -22.49
CA GLN A 351 -1.81 7.55 -21.92
C GLN A 351 -0.50 7.05 -22.55
N HIS A 352 0.45 7.97 -22.72
CA HIS A 352 1.74 7.70 -23.36
C HIS A 352 2.50 6.54 -22.73
N ALA A 353 2.54 6.46 -21.39
CA ALA A 353 3.21 5.41 -20.65
C ALA A 353 2.67 4.01 -20.99
N ILE A 354 1.35 3.90 -21.22
CA ILE A 354 0.71 2.63 -21.54
C ILE A 354 0.97 2.25 -23.00
N ARG A 355 0.79 3.19 -23.94
CA ARG A 355 0.96 2.92 -25.38
C ARG A 355 2.40 2.63 -25.79
N THR A 356 3.38 3.18 -25.08
CA THR A 356 4.81 3.04 -25.44
C THR A 356 5.54 1.97 -24.67
N ALA A 357 4.97 1.45 -23.58
CA ALA A 357 5.61 0.42 -22.76
C ALA A 357 6.17 -0.73 -23.61
N LYS A 358 7.42 -1.13 -23.33
CA LYS A 358 8.08 -2.27 -23.99
C LYS A 358 7.21 -3.53 -23.90
N MET A 359 6.67 -3.77 -22.71
CA MET A 359 5.70 -4.82 -22.44
C MET A 359 4.65 -4.27 -21.49
N LEU A 360 3.39 -4.38 -21.86
CA LEU A 360 2.26 -3.99 -21.02
C LEU A 360 1.70 -5.24 -20.33
N LYS A 361 1.73 -5.26 -19.00
CA LYS A 361 1.07 -6.28 -18.18
C LYS A 361 -0.20 -5.69 -17.58
N ILE A 362 -1.31 -6.39 -17.73
CA ILE A 362 -2.60 -6.00 -17.20
C ILE A 362 -3.06 -7.11 -16.27
N GLN A 363 -3.12 -6.81 -14.98
CA GLN A 363 -3.68 -7.71 -13.98
C GLN A 363 -5.09 -7.23 -13.66
N ASP A 364 -6.08 -8.07 -13.89
CA ASP A 364 -7.46 -7.67 -13.76
C ASP A 364 -8.30 -8.72 -13.02
N HIS A 365 -9.22 -8.20 -12.20
CA HIS A 365 -10.15 -8.97 -11.38
C HIS A 365 -11.62 -8.67 -11.73
N THR A 366 -11.89 -7.76 -12.67
CA THR A 366 -13.23 -7.14 -12.83
C THR A 366 -13.62 -6.76 -14.27
N ILE A 367 -12.71 -6.75 -15.25
CA ILE A 367 -13.06 -6.31 -16.62
C ILE A 367 -13.96 -7.36 -17.30
N GLY A 368 -15.21 -6.96 -17.54
CA GLY A 368 -16.17 -7.70 -18.38
C GLY A 368 -16.08 -7.37 -19.88
N ASN A 369 -15.64 -6.16 -20.25
CA ASN A 369 -15.49 -5.73 -21.65
C ASN A 369 -14.02 -5.54 -22.04
N THR A 370 -13.59 -6.17 -23.13
CA THR A 370 -12.19 -6.25 -23.54
C THR A 370 -11.93 -5.57 -24.87
N ASP A 371 -12.87 -4.74 -25.34
CA ASP A 371 -12.76 -3.99 -26.60
C ASP A 371 -11.52 -3.10 -26.66
N PHE A 372 -11.10 -2.53 -25.52
CA PHE A 372 -9.88 -1.73 -25.43
C PHE A 372 -8.61 -2.48 -25.88
N LEU A 373 -8.56 -3.82 -25.76
CA LEU A 373 -7.42 -4.62 -26.24
C LEU A 373 -7.25 -4.58 -27.77
N GLN A 374 -8.33 -4.26 -28.48
CA GLN A 374 -8.33 -4.07 -29.94
C GLN A 374 -7.52 -2.82 -30.31
N GLU A 375 -7.60 -1.76 -29.50
CA GLU A 375 -7.03 -0.44 -29.77
C GLU A 375 -5.59 -0.26 -29.26
N LEU A 376 -5.12 -1.15 -28.38
CA LEU A 376 -3.75 -1.11 -27.86
C LEU A 376 -2.71 -1.14 -28.99
N GLN A 377 -1.75 -0.24 -28.93
CA GLN A 377 -0.67 -0.12 -29.91
C GLN A 377 0.56 -0.97 -29.54
N ASN A 378 0.64 -1.43 -28.30
CA ASN A 378 1.75 -2.24 -27.80
C ASN A 378 1.88 -3.55 -28.60
N LYS A 379 3.12 -3.90 -28.93
CA LYS A 379 3.43 -5.17 -29.58
C LYS A 379 3.36 -6.32 -28.59
N ASP A 380 3.90 -6.14 -27.37
CA ASP A 380 3.91 -7.16 -26.33
C ASP A 380 2.92 -6.80 -25.22
N VAL A 381 1.83 -7.56 -25.11
CA VAL A 381 0.80 -7.39 -24.09
C VAL A 381 0.61 -8.70 -23.35
N MET A 382 0.51 -8.63 -22.03
CA MET A 382 0.24 -9.78 -21.17
C MET A 382 -0.94 -9.46 -20.27
N PHE A 383 -1.94 -10.35 -20.27
CA PHE A 383 -3.19 -10.16 -19.55
C PHE A 383 -3.41 -11.32 -18.58
N PHE A 384 -3.73 -11.01 -17.33
CA PHE A 384 -3.97 -11.96 -16.27
C PHE A 384 -5.37 -11.75 -15.70
N GLN A 385 -6.25 -12.75 -15.83
CA GLN A 385 -7.63 -12.67 -15.34
C GLN A 385 -7.92 -13.82 -14.40
N LYS A 386 -8.39 -13.50 -13.20
CA LYS A 386 -8.88 -14.51 -12.25
C LYS A 386 -10.32 -14.91 -12.63
N ASN A 387 -10.61 -16.20 -12.64
CA ASN A 387 -11.95 -16.81 -12.65
C ASN A 387 -12.83 -16.74 -13.93
N HIS A 388 -12.37 -16.21 -15.07
CA HIS A 388 -13.16 -16.24 -16.31
C HIS A 388 -12.38 -16.73 -17.54
N THR A 389 -13.07 -17.43 -18.45
CA THR A 389 -12.56 -17.72 -19.79
C THR A 389 -12.79 -16.50 -20.67
N TYR A 390 -11.70 -15.83 -21.04
CA TYR A 390 -11.72 -14.67 -21.91
C TYR A 390 -12.25 -15.03 -23.32
N PRO A 391 -13.28 -14.32 -23.85
CA PRO A 391 -13.77 -14.55 -25.21
C PRO A 391 -12.83 -13.94 -26.27
N ILE A 392 -11.68 -14.60 -26.52
CA ILE A 392 -10.67 -14.11 -27.50
C ILE A 392 -11.18 -14.08 -28.94
N ASN A 393 -12.32 -14.73 -29.21
CA ASN A 393 -12.87 -14.83 -30.55
C ASN A 393 -13.22 -13.45 -31.14
N ASP A 394 -13.69 -12.51 -30.32
CA ASP A 394 -13.98 -11.14 -30.75
C ASP A 394 -12.70 -10.39 -31.15
N LEU A 395 -11.66 -10.47 -30.31
CA LEU A 395 -10.35 -9.93 -30.60
C LEU A 395 -9.74 -10.51 -31.88
N ILE A 396 -9.79 -11.84 -32.05
CA ILE A 396 -9.31 -12.51 -33.26
C ILE A 396 -10.10 -12.06 -34.49
N ARG A 397 -11.43 -11.94 -34.40
CA ARG A 397 -12.27 -11.42 -35.50
C ARG A 397 -11.87 -10.00 -35.88
N HIS A 398 -11.63 -9.14 -34.91
CA HIS A 398 -11.14 -7.78 -35.14
C HIS A 398 -9.79 -7.78 -35.86
N TRP A 399 -8.79 -8.50 -35.32
CA TRP A 399 -7.45 -8.57 -35.90
C TRP A 399 -7.45 -9.10 -37.33
N ARG A 400 -8.23 -10.15 -37.61
CA ARG A 400 -8.35 -10.71 -38.96
C ARG A 400 -8.93 -9.74 -39.97
N ARG A 401 -9.84 -8.85 -39.54
CA ARG A 401 -10.48 -7.83 -40.39
C ARG A 401 -9.57 -6.62 -40.58
N ASN A 402 -9.01 -6.11 -39.49
CA ASN A 402 -8.35 -4.79 -39.47
C ASN A 402 -6.84 -4.87 -39.67
N GLY A 403 -6.23 -6.04 -39.50
CA GLY A 403 -4.79 -6.23 -39.46
C GLY A 403 -4.19 -5.90 -38.09
N LYS A 404 -2.96 -6.32 -37.87
CA LYS A 404 -2.15 -6.00 -36.68
C LYS A 404 -0.67 -6.09 -37.10
N PRO A 405 0.24 -5.26 -36.57
CA PRO A 405 1.65 -5.29 -36.99
C PRO A 405 2.32 -6.64 -36.75
N VAL A 406 3.20 -7.04 -37.67
CA VAL A 406 4.04 -8.24 -37.52
C VAL A 406 4.90 -8.13 -36.27
N GLY A 407 5.04 -9.25 -35.56
CA GLY A 407 5.74 -9.32 -34.28
C GLY A 407 4.86 -8.99 -33.06
N THR A 408 3.60 -8.57 -33.25
CA THR A 408 2.66 -8.41 -32.14
C THR A 408 2.40 -9.75 -31.46
N LYS A 409 2.53 -9.78 -30.13
CA LYS A 409 2.35 -10.93 -29.26
C LYS A 409 1.47 -10.56 -28.06
N TYR A 410 0.29 -11.16 -27.97
CA TYR A 410 -0.57 -11.07 -26.79
C TYR A 410 -0.52 -12.39 -26.03
N ILE A 411 -0.33 -12.32 -24.72
CA ILE A 411 -0.20 -13.47 -23.82
C ILE A 411 -1.31 -13.40 -22.78
N ILE A 412 -2.08 -14.48 -22.62
CA ILE A 412 -3.18 -14.55 -21.66
C ILE A 412 -2.87 -15.66 -20.66
N GLY A 413 -2.78 -15.29 -19.38
CA GLY A 413 -2.52 -16.21 -18.29
C GLY A 413 -3.76 -16.98 -17.85
N HIS A 414 -3.63 -18.29 -17.71
CA HIS A 414 -4.67 -19.19 -17.20
C HIS A 414 -4.15 -20.01 -16.01
N GLN A 415 -5.00 -20.14 -14.97
CA GLN A 415 -4.75 -20.95 -13.78
C GLN A 415 -4.77 -22.46 -14.08
N HIS A 416 -5.68 -22.90 -14.96
CA HIS A 416 -5.95 -24.31 -15.20
C HIS A 416 -5.78 -24.69 -16.67
N LEU A 417 -5.21 -25.88 -16.91
CA LEU A 417 -5.04 -26.46 -18.24
C LEU A 417 -6.38 -26.58 -18.99
N LYS A 418 -7.44 -27.00 -18.29
CA LYS A 418 -8.79 -27.13 -18.87
C LYS A 418 -9.30 -25.79 -19.44
N SER A 419 -8.99 -24.67 -18.79
CA SER A 419 -9.41 -23.34 -19.23
C SER A 419 -8.76 -22.95 -20.55
N VAL A 420 -7.42 -23.09 -20.66
CA VAL A 420 -6.72 -22.77 -21.91
C VAL A 420 -7.11 -23.71 -23.06
N GLN A 421 -7.33 -25.00 -22.77
CA GLN A 421 -7.80 -25.97 -23.76
C GLN A 421 -9.22 -25.64 -24.26
N LYS A 422 -10.13 -25.24 -23.35
CA LYS A 422 -11.48 -24.81 -23.70
C LYS A 422 -11.45 -23.57 -24.61
N THR A 423 -10.62 -22.59 -24.29
CA THR A 423 -10.42 -21.39 -25.11
C THR A 423 -9.88 -21.76 -26.51
N LEU A 424 -8.84 -22.59 -26.59
CA LEU A 424 -8.27 -23.00 -27.87
C LEU A 424 -9.27 -23.81 -28.73
N ASN A 425 -10.05 -24.70 -28.09
CA ASN A 425 -11.11 -25.42 -28.79
C ASN A 425 -12.22 -24.49 -29.27
N SER A 426 -12.57 -23.44 -28.52
CA SER A 426 -13.52 -22.43 -28.97
C SER A 426 -13.03 -21.75 -30.26
N VAL A 427 -11.78 -21.31 -30.31
CA VAL A 427 -11.16 -20.74 -31.53
C VAL A 427 -11.23 -21.73 -32.70
N LYS A 428 -10.87 -23.00 -32.45
CA LYS A 428 -10.91 -24.07 -33.45
C LYS A 428 -12.28 -24.16 -34.13
N HIS A 429 -13.35 -24.26 -33.34
CA HIS A 429 -14.71 -24.40 -33.86
C HIS A 429 -15.24 -23.11 -34.50
N THR A 430 -15.00 -21.94 -33.87
CA THR A 430 -15.48 -20.65 -34.37
C THR A 430 -14.89 -20.31 -35.74
N PHE A 431 -13.63 -20.64 -35.98
CA PHE A 431 -12.94 -20.28 -37.23
C PHE A 431 -12.76 -21.46 -38.20
N LYS A 432 -13.23 -22.66 -37.85
CA LYS A 432 -13.13 -23.89 -38.66
C LYS A 432 -11.70 -24.16 -39.14
N VAL A 433 -10.73 -24.05 -38.22
CA VAL A 433 -9.31 -24.29 -38.48
C VAL A 433 -8.82 -25.55 -37.77
N GLU A 434 -7.87 -26.26 -38.36
CA GLU A 434 -7.23 -27.41 -37.73
C GLU A 434 -5.89 -27.03 -37.08
N ARG A 435 -5.46 -27.84 -36.11
CA ARG A 435 -4.13 -27.66 -35.50
C ARG A 435 -3.05 -28.12 -36.48
N ASN A 436 -1.99 -27.35 -36.59
CA ASN A 436 -0.80 -27.78 -37.32
C ASN A 436 0.03 -28.80 -36.51
N GLN A 437 1.11 -29.30 -37.12
CA GLN A 437 2.03 -30.26 -36.48
C GLN A 437 2.62 -29.77 -35.15
N ARG A 438 2.71 -28.46 -34.94
CA ARG A 438 3.20 -27.82 -33.70
C ARG A 438 2.06 -27.53 -32.70
N ARG A 439 0.88 -28.12 -32.88
CA ARG A 439 -0.32 -27.94 -32.05
C ARG A 439 -0.84 -26.49 -31.99
N ALA A 440 -0.43 -25.63 -32.92
CA ALA A 440 -0.91 -24.26 -33.05
C ALA A 440 -2.07 -24.18 -34.05
N LEU A 441 -3.01 -23.27 -33.80
CA LEU A 441 -4.00 -22.85 -34.79
C LEU A 441 -3.41 -21.70 -35.61
N VAL A 442 -3.51 -21.80 -36.93
CA VAL A 442 -3.02 -20.78 -37.86
C VAL A 442 -4.22 -20.17 -38.57
N LEU A 443 -4.37 -18.85 -38.49
CA LEU A 443 -5.45 -18.12 -39.14
C LEU A 443 -4.88 -17.07 -40.10
N SER A 444 -5.31 -17.11 -41.35
CA SER A 444 -4.97 -16.07 -42.33
C SER A 444 -5.65 -14.74 -41.95
N MET A 445 -4.88 -13.66 -42.07
CA MET A 445 -5.32 -12.28 -41.87
C MET A 445 -5.61 -11.63 -43.23
N ARG A 446 -6.57 -10.71 -43.31
CA ARG A 446 -6.93 -10.06 -44.60
C ARG A 446 -5.89 -9.07 -45.11
N LYS A 447 -5.07 -8.50 -44.23
CA LYS A 447 -4.07 -7.48 -44.57
C LYS A 447 -2.64 -8.04 -44.51
N TRP A 448 -1.79 -7.51 -45.39
CA TRP A 448 -0.32 -7.61 -45.33
C TRP A 448 0.31 -9.00 -45.48
N ASN A 449 -0.35 -9.97 -46.13
CA ASN A 449 0.14 -11.36 -46.21
C ASN A 449 0.62 -11.90 -44.85
N THR A 450 -0.19 -11.68 -43.80
CA THR A 450 0.15 -12.08 -42.43
C THR A 450 -0.75 -13.23 -41.95
N GLN A 451 -0.25 -13.95 -40.95
CA GLN A 451 -0.97 -15.01 -40.26
C GLN A 451 -0.95 -14.80 -38.74
N LEU A 452 -2.03 -15.21 -38.09
CA LEU A 452 -2.15 -15.24 -36.64
C LEU A 452 -1.95 -16.68 -36.16
N LYS A 453 -0.93 -16.89 -35.33
CA LYS A 453 -0.70 -18.16 -34.62
C LYS A 453 -1.31 -18.08 -33.23
N VAL A 454 -2.15 -19.05 -32.90
CA VAL A 454 -2.78 -19.20 -31.58
C VAL A 454 -2.37 -20.54 -30.99
N TYR A 455 -1.68 -20.52 -29.86
CA TYR A 455 -1.15 -21.72 -29.21
C TYR A 455 -1.02 -21.47 -27.71
N TRP A 456 -0.61 -22.48 -26.94
CA TRP A 456 -0.36 -22.30 -25.50
C TRP A 456 0.97 -22.93 -25.08
N GLU A 457 1.56 -22.34 -24.05
CA GLU A 457 2.81 -22.77 -23.42
C GLU A 457 2.57 -23.03 -21.93
N ARG A 458 3.35 -23.94 -21.34
CA ARG A 458 3.40 -24.14 -19.88
C ARG A 458 4.67 -23.50 -19.35
N VAL A 459 4.55 -22.66 -18.32
CA VAL A 459 5.72 -22.07 -17.65
C VAL A 459 6.34 -23.12 -16.73
N LEU A 460 7.66 -23.32 -16.84
CA LEU A 460 8.44 -24.23 -16.00
C LEU A 460 9.70 -23.54 -15.45
N PRO A 461 10.07 -23.75 -14.17
CA PRO A 461 9.28 -24.43 -13.14
C PRO A 461 8.03 -23.61 -12.78
N VAL A 462 6.94 -24.30 -12.40
CA VAL A 462 5.80 -23.63 -11.77
C VAL A 462 6.32 -23.12 -10.43
N ARG A 463 6.65 -21.82 -10.33
CA ARG A 463 6.88 -21.21 -9.02
C ARG A 463 5.57 -21.38 -8.24
N GLU A 464 5.64 -21.81 -6.99
CA GLU A 464 4.45 -22.05 -6.15
C GLU A 464 3.55 -20.80 -6.08
N ASP A 465 4.13 -19.61 -6.28
CA ASP A 465 3.43 -18.31 -6.31
C ASP A 465 2.96 -17.84 -7.71
N SER A 466 3.16 -18.64 -8.77
CA SER A 466 2.73 -18.25 -10.12
C SER A 466 1.25 -18.53 -10.29
N ASP A 467 0.42 -17.51 -10.05
CA ASP A 467 -1.04 -17.54 -10.26
C ASP A 467 -1.48 -18.07 -11.66
N PHE A 468 -0.60 -18.10 -12.68
CA PHE A 468 -0.98 -18.47 -14.06
C PHE A 468 0.07 -19.34 -14.79
N PRO A 469 0.12 -20.67 -14.55
CA PRO A 469 1.12 -21.57 -15.14
C PRO A 469 0.90 -21.90 -16.63
N TYR A 470 -0.27 -21.59 -17.19
CA TYR A 470 -0.62 -21.85 -18.59
C TYR A 470 -0.79 -20.54 -19.34
N LEU A 471 0.00 -20.32 -20.40
CA LEU A 471 -0.03 -19.08 -21.18
C LEU A 471 -0.60 -19.35 -22.56
N LEU A 472 -1.74 -18.75 -22.88
CA LEU A 472 -2.25 -18.71 -24.25
C LEU A 472 -1.57 -17.57 -25.01
N VAL A 473 -1.03 -17.85 -26.18
CA VAL A 473 -0.25 -16.90 -26.97
C VAL A 473 -0.94 -16.67 -28.32
N LEU A 474 -1.19 -15.40 -28.64
CA LEU A 474 -1.64 -14.91 -29.93
C LEU A 474 -0.47 -14.14 -30.55
N LYS A 475 0.10 -14.63 -31.64
CA LYS A 475 1.28 -14.04 -32.29
C LYS A 475 1.05 -13.78 -33.77
N VAL A 476 1.34 -12.57 -34.22
CA VAL A 476 1.23 -12.16 -35.63
C VAL A 476 2.58 -12.32 -36.31
N GLU A 477 2.61 -13.05 -37.42
CA GLU A 477 3.81 -13.34 -38.20
C GLU A 477 3.53 -13.20 -39.71
N ASP A 478 4.58 -13.09 -40.52
CA ASP A 478 4.45 -13.15 -41.96
C ASP A 478 3.95 -14.53 -42.42
N ALA A 479 3.13 -14.55 -43.47
CA ALA A 479 2.75 -15.77 -44.16
C ALA A 479 3.82 -16.09 -45.21
N SER A 480 4.94 -16.65 -44.73
CA SER A 480 6.02 -17.23 -45.55
C SER A 480 5.67 -18.63 -46.01
#